data_AF-A0A0F9T565-F1
#
_entry.id   AF-A0A0F9T565-F1
#
_cell.length_a   1.000
_cell.length_b   1.000
_cell.length_c   1.000
_cell.angle_alpha   90.00
_cell.angle_beta   90.00
_cell.angle_gamma   90.00
#
_symmetry.space_group_name_H-M   'P 1'
#
loop_
_entity.id
_entity.type
_entity.pdbx_description
1 polymer ?
#
loop_
_entity_poly.entity_id
_entity_poly.type
_entity_poly.pdbx_seq_one_letter_code
_entity_poly.pdbx_strand_id
1 'polypeptide(L)'
;MNLLNKTGFYSTLRLLSSIPERGKITLKLFYVKFREDSYYNAFFRVKRALLDAKLIKITGRGLGRKICITLRGERVWSLMELVFKAIEGEVFYIER
;
A
#
# COMPACT_ATOMS: atom_id res chain seq x y z
N MET A 1 2.89 -2.23 -19.33
CA MET A 1 2.54 -1.04 -18.50
C MET A 1 2.99 -1.30 -17.06
N ASN A 2 3.98 -0.55 -16.57
CA ASN A 2 4.63 -0.77 -15.26
C ASN A 2 3.66 -0.47 -14.09
N LEU A 3 3.65 -1.31 -13.05
CA LEU A 3 2.76 -1.19 -11.90
C LEU A 3 3.03 0.09 -11.08
N LEU A 4 4.30 0.54 -11.03
CA LEU A 4 4.73 1.76 -10.34
C LEU A 4 4.04 3.02 -10.88
N ASN A 5 3.73 3.06 -12.17
CA ASN A 5 3.15 4.24 -12.83
C ASN A 5 1.61 4.26 -12.76
N LYS A 6 0.98 3.27 -12.13
CA LYS A 6 -0.48 3.20 -12.06
C LYS A 6 -1.02 4.04 -10.92
N THR A 7 -1.94 4.95 -11.24
CA THR A 7 -2.71 5.71 -10.25
C THR A 7 -3.35 4.76 -9.23
N GLY A 8 -3.07 4.99 -7.95
CA GLY A 8 -3.55 4.15 -6.85
C GLY A 8 -2.50 3.20 -6.28
N PHE A 9 -1.39 2.92 -6.99
CA PHE A 9 -0.34 2.03 -6.48
C PHE A 9 0.31 2.60 -5.21
N TYR A 10 0.88 3.81 -5.33
CA TYR A 10 1.54 4.51 -4.22
C TYR A 10 0.58 4.74 -3.04
N SER A 11 -0.60 5.35 -3.29
CA SER A 11 -1.55 5.66 -2.22
C SER A 11 -2.08 4.41 -1.50
N THR A 12 -2.26 3.29 -2.20
CA THR A 12 -2.66 2.02 -1.56
C THR A 12 -1.57 1.50 -0.63
N LEU A 13 -0.31 1.48 -1.07
CA LEU A 13 0.79 1.01 -0.23
C LEU A 13 1.03 1.97 0.94
N ARG A 14 0.99 3.28 0.71
CA ARG A 14 1.11 4.30 1.76
C ARG A 14 0.07 4.10 2.86
N LEU A 15 -1.21 4.02 2.50
CA LEU A 15 -2.29 3.86 3.48
C LEU A 15 -2.15 2.55 4.25
N LEU A 16 -1.84 1.44 3.57
CA LEU A 16 -1.74 0.15 4.25
C LEU A 16 -0.50 0.07 5.16
N SER A 17 0.60 0.73 4.80
CA SER A 17 1.82 0.79 5.61
C SER A 17 1.69 1.73 6.80
N SER A 18 0.80 2.73 6.73
CA SER A 18 0.55 3.67 7.84
C SER A 18 -0.35 3.08 8.94
N ILE A 19 -0.81 1.83 8.82
CA ILE A 19 -1.67 1.20 9.82
C ILE A 19 -0.79 0.47 10.83
N PRO A 20 -0.67 0.96 12.08
CA PRO A 20 0.05 0.23 13.14
C PRO A 20 -0.64 -1.12 13.33
N GLU A 21 0.09 -2.25 13.26
CA GLU A 21 -0.60 -3.54 13.06
C GLU A 21 -0.04 -4.65 12.16
N ARG A 22 0.94 -4.42 11.27
CA ARG A 22 0.96 -5.19 9.99
C ARG A 22 -0.48 -5.30 9.39
N GLY A 23 -1.23 -4.20 9.56
CA GLY A 23 -2.60 -4.20 10.08
C GLY A 23 -3.65 -4.78 9.15
N LYS A 24 -4.27 -5.89 9.57
CA LYS A 24 -5.48 -6.41 8.94
C LYS A 24 -6.67 -5.51 9.29
N ILE A 25 -6.94 -4.50 8.47
CA ILE A 25 -8.18 -3.72 8.59
C ILE A 25 -9.29 -4.37 7.77
N THR A 26 -10.54 -4.16 8.17
CA THR A 26 -11.68 -4.60 7.36
C THR A 26 -11.68 -3.85 6.02
N LEU A 27 -12.12 -4.52 4.95
CA LEU A 27 -12.27 -3.87 3.65
C LEU A 27 -13.19 -2.65 3.73
N LYS A 28 -14.24 -2.72 4.57
CA LYS A 28 -15.14 -1.59 4.82
C LYS A 28 -14.37 -0.37 5.34
N LEU A 29 -13.56 -0.55 6.38
CA LEU A 29 -12.77 0.54 6.96
C LEU A 29 -11.69 1.04 5.99
N PHE A 30 -11.05 0.13 5.24
CA PHE A 30 -10.10 0.49 4.19
C PHE A 30 -10.75 1.43 3.16
N TYR A 31 -11.95 1.07 2.69
CA TYR A 31 -12.67 1.88 1.72
C TYR A 31 -13.10 3.26 2.23
N VAL A 32 -13.42 3.37 3.52
CA VAL A 32 -13.72 4.67 4.16
C VAL A 32 -12.48 5.54 4.15
N LYS A 33 -11.36 5.06 4.71
CA LYS A 33 -10.09 5.80 4.75
C LYS A 33 -9.59 6.17 3.35
N PHE A 34 -9.69 5.24 2.39
CA PHE A 34 -9.24 5.48 1.01
C PHE A 34 -10.15 6.46 0.23
N ARG A 35 -11.41 6.64 0.66
CA ARG A 35 -12.34 7.61 0.06
C ARG A 35 -12.07 9.03 0.56
N GLU A 36 -11.69 9.19 1.83
CA GLU A 36 -11.28 10.50 2.38
C GLU A 36 -10.12 11.10 1.57
N ASP A 37 -9.21 10.25 1.08
CA ASP A 37 -8.14 10.70 0.19
C ASP A 37 -8.58 10.94 -1.28
N SER A 38 -9.88 10.91 -1.62
CA SER A 38 -10.41 11.04 -3.00
C SER A 38 -10.00 9.94 -3.99
N TYR A 39 -9.47 8.81 -3.52
CA TYR A 39 -8.85 7.79 -4.38
C TYR A 39 -9.68 6.52 -4.58
N TYR A 40 -10.94 6.41 -4.14
CA TYR A 40 -11.71 5.15 -4.18
C TYR A 40 -11.57 4.35 -5.49
N ASN A 41 -11.66 5.01 -6.65
CA ASN A 41 -11.52 4.39 -7.97
C ASN A 41 -10.08 3.94 -8.29
N ALA A 42 -9.07 4.60 -7.73
CA ALA A 42 -7.65 4.30 -7.95
C ALA A 42 -7.25 2.93 -7.38
N PHE A 43 -7.78 2.53 -6.22
CA PHE A 43 -7.50 1.21 -5.64
C PHE A 43 -7.96 0.09 -6.57
N PHE A 44 -9.18 0.19 -7.13
CA PHE A 44 -9.71 -0.86 -8.01
C PHE A 44 -8.87 -1.06 -9.27
N ARG A 45 -8.24 0.00 -9.79
CA ARG A 45 -7.34 -0.06 -10.95
C ARG A 45 -6.07 -0.87 -10.68
N VAL A 46 -5.60 -0.90 -9.43
CA VAL A 46 -4.34 -1.56 -9.05
C VAL A 46 -4.54 -2.83 -8.22
N LYS A 47 -5.73 -3.04 -7.64
CA LYS A 47 -6.04 -4.15 -6.74
C LYS A 47 -5.56 -5.49 -7.25
N ARG A 48 -5.92 -5.85 -8.49
CA ARG A 48 -5.54 -7.14 -9.09
C ARG A 48 -4.02 -7.26 -9.18
N ALA A 49 -3.35 -6.24 -9.69
CA ALA A 49 -1.89 -6.25 -9.81
C ALA A 49 -1.17 -6.31 -8.45
N LEU A 50 -1.69 -5.64 -7.42
CA LEU A 50 -1.15 -5.71 -6.05
C LEU A 50 -1.30 -7.11 -5.44
N LEU A 51 -2.42 -7.80 -5.72
CA LEU A 51 -2.66 -9.18 -5.28
C LEU A 51 -1.75 -10.16 -6.04
N ASP A 52 -1.67 -10.03 -7.36
CA ASP A 52 -0.85 -10.89 -8.24
C ASP A 52 0.65 -10.76 -7.88
N ALA A 53 1.10 -9.53 -7.59
CA ALA A 53 2.45 -9.25 -7.13
C ALA A 53 2.70 -9.62 -5.65
N LYS A 54 1.68 -10.15 -4.94
CA LYS A 54 1.72 -10.51 -3.52
C LYS A 54 2.18 -9.35 -2.62
N LEU A 55 1.82 -8.11 -2.97
CA LEU A 55 2.15 -6.92 -2.16
C LEU A 55 1.11 -6.70 -1.07
N ILE A 56 -0.15 -7.03 -1.36
CA ILE A 56 -1.26 -7.04 -0.39
C ILE A 56 -1.86 -8.44 -0.27
N LYS A 57 -2.59 -8.68 0.81
CA LYS A 57 -3.38 -9.89 1.01
C LYS A 57 -4.78 -9.51 1.46
N ILE A 58 -5.79 -10.20 0.90
CA ILE A 58 -7.17 -10.14 1.39
C ILE A 58 -7.50 -11.49 2.03
N THR A 59 -8.05 -11.47 3.24
CA THR A 59 -8.42 -12.66 4.02
C THR A 59 -9.86 -12.54 4.52
N GLY A 60 -10.44 -13.66 4.99
CA GLY A 60 -11.82 -13.69 5.49
C GLY A 60 -12.87 -13.90 4.40
N ARG A 61 -14.15 -13.96 4.80
CA ARG A 61 -15.30 -14.18 3.91
C ARG A 61 -16.40 -13.15 4.18
N GLY A 62 -17.22 -12.86 3.16
CA GLY A 62 -18.36 -11.94 3.26
C GLY A 62 -17.98 -10.54 3.73
N LEU A 63 -18.70 -10.06 4.76
CA LEU A 63 -18.48 -8.75 5.40
C LEU A 63 -17.22 -8.72 6.28
N GLY A 64 -16.70 -9.88 6.70
CA GLY A 64 -15.50 -10.02 7.52
C GLY A 64 -14.19 -9.99 6.72
N ARG A 65 -14.23 -9.59 5.43
CA ARG A 65 -13.03 -9.51 4.61
C ARG A 65 -12.08 -8.44 5.17
N LYS A 66 -10.82 -8.80 5.34
CA LYS A 66 -9.74 -7.92 5.80
C LYS A 66 -8.66 -7.80 4.74
N ILE A 67 -8.06 -6.62 4.64
CA ILE A 67 -6.91 -6.32 3.78
C ILE A 67 -5.72 -5.96 4.65
N CYS A 68 -4.54 -6.42 4.27
CA CYS A 68 -3.28 -6.00 4.87
C CYS A 68 -2.20 -5.92 3.79
N ILE A 69 -1.17 -5.12 4.07
CA ILE A 69 0.09 -5.20 3.35
C ILE A 69 0.84 -6.47 3.78
N THR A 70 1.61 -7.05 2.87
CA THR A 70 2.46 -8.22 3.16
C THR A 70 3.87 -7.76 3.50
N LEU A 71 4.71 -8.65 4.04
CA LEU A 71 6.14 -8.37 4.21
C LEU A 71 6.83 -7.93 2.91
N ARG A 72 6.41 -8.46 1.75
CA ARG A 72 6.93 -8.03 0.45
C ARG A 72 6.46 -6.61 0.11
N GLY A 73 5.19 -6.31 0.36
CA GLY A 73 4.63 -4.98 0.18
C GLY A 73 5.34 -3.93 1.04
N GLU A 74 5.59 -4.25 2.31
CA GLU A 74 6.33 -3.40 3.25
C GLU A 74 7.74 -3.09 2.73
N ARG A 75 8.49 -4.11 2.29
CA ARG A 75 9.83 -3.89 1.71
C ARG A 75 9.80 -3.00 0.47
N VAL A 76 8.81 -3.20 -0.41
CA VAL A 76 8.63 -2.34 -1.59
C VAL A 76 8.32 -0.91 -1.16
N TRP A 77 7.43 -0.71 -0.18
CA TRP A 77 7.12 0.60 0.37
C TRP A 77 8.35 1.28 0.97
N SER A 78 9.13 0.59 1.80
CA SER A 78 10.35 1.15 2.40
C SER A 78 11.39 1.57 1.35
N LEU A 79 11.57 0.78 0.29
CA LEU A 79 12.48 1.14 -0.81
C LEU A 79 11.97 2.36 -1.58
N MET A 80 10.66 2.46 -1.80
CA MET A 80 10.07 3.62 -2.45
C MET A 80 10.24 4.88 -1.61
N GLU A 81 9.95 4.82 -0.31
CA GLU A 81 10.17 5.92 0.64
C GLU A 81 11.63 6.38 0.63
N LEU A 82 12.58 5.45 0.65
CA LEU A 82 14.01 5.78 0.57
C LEU A 82 14.35 6.51 -0.73
N VAL A 83 13.84 6.04 -1.87
CA VAL A 83 14.06 6.67 -3.17
C VAL A 83 13.43 8.06 -3.22
N PHE A 84 12.20 8.24 -2.72
CA PHE A 84 11.54 9.55 -2.70
C PHE A 84 12.31 10.55 -1.85
N LYS A 85 12.72 10.14 -0.64
CA LYS A 85 13.52 10.98 0.26
C LYS A 85 14.88 11.35 -0.35
N ALA A 86 15.54 10.40 -1.02
CA ALA A 86 16.78 10.67 -1.75
C ALA A 86 16.58 11.68 -2.91
N ILE A 87 15.46 11.60 -3.64
CA ILE A 87 15.10 12.55 -4.69
C ILE A 87 14.80 13.94 -4.11
N GLU A 88 14.15 13.99 -2.95
CA GLU A 88 13.84 15.22 -2.21
C GLU A 88 15.09 15.85 -1.53
N GLY A 89 16.25 15.20 -1.60
CA GLY A 89 17.50 15.70 -1.06
C GLY A 89 17.72 15.39 0.43
N GLU A 90 16.92 14.49 1.02
CA GLU A 90 17.17 14.00 2.38
C GLU A 90 18.38 13.05 2.40
N VAL A 91 19.41 13.39 3.17
CA VAL A 91 20.66 12.62 3.29
C VAL A 91 20.52 11.49 4.31
N PHE A 92 20.84 10.26 3.92
CA PHE A 92 20.91 9.11 4.83
C PHE A 92 22.35 8.74 5.13
N TYR A 93 22.70 8.69 6.42
CA TYR A 93 23.89 8.00 6.90
C TYR A 93 23.52 6.53 7.14
N ILE A 94 24.16 5.63 6.41
CA ILE A 94 24.13 4.19 6.74
C ILE A 94 25.25 3.98 7.74
N GLU A 95 24.93 3.88 9.03
CA GLU A 95 25.88 3.35 10.00
C GLU A 95 26.14 1.87 9.65
N ARG A 96 27.42 1.55 9.47
CA ARG A 96 27.93 0.22 9.11
C ARG A 96 27.93 -0.73 10.30
#